data_AF-A0A1Y6CXM3-F1
#
_entry.id   AF-A0A1Y6CXM3-F1
#
_cell.length_a   1.000
_cell.length_b   1.000
_cell.length_c   1.000
_cell.angle_alpha   90.00
_cell.angle_beta   90.00
_cell.angle_gamma   90.00
#
_symmetry.space_group_name_H-M   'P 1'
#
loop_
_entity.id
_entity.type
_entity.pdbx_description
1 polymer ?
#
loop_
_entity_poly.entity_id
_entity_poly.type
_entity_poly.pdbx_seq_one_letter_code
_entity_poly.pdbx_strand_id
1 'polypeptide(L)'
;MSQPDPPSPGDAIQAEALRMARSIQTPGQTKEQTKLIAQGIAKGIELYKKQQSAKARERDKLRKRLLKQKRATPDSAALEAEANPATDPDQRPALLAGGGVFGLMALAHLLRALLGWEMAIGPWAVPTWISGVAALALAGLSAWLFRTAQQSD
;
A
#
# COMPACT_ATOMS: atom_id res chain seq x y z
N MET A 1 30.99 40.52 -15.59
CA MET A 1 30.42 39.21 -15.99
C MET A 1 28.99 39.14 -15.50
N SER A 2 28.00 39.25 -16.38
CA SER A 2 26.59 38.98 -16.03
C SER A 2 26.43 37.47 -15.86
N GLN A 3 25.80 37.03 -14.76
CA GLN A 3 25.45 35.62 -14.62
C GLN A 3 24.38 35.25 -15.64
N PRO A 4 24.46 34.07 -16.28
CA PRO A 4 23.39 33.59 -17.15
C PRO A 4 22.10 33.38 -16.33
N ASP A 5 20.96 33.75 -16.91
CA ASP A 5 19.66 33.56 -16.29
C ASP A 5 19.42 32.09 -15.90
N PRO A 6 18.75 31.82 -14.77
CA PRO A 6 18.48 30.46 -14.34
C PRO A 6 17.63 29.74 -15.40
N PRO A 7 17.94 28.47 -15.72
CA PRO A 7 17.22 27.73 -16.74
C PRO A 7 15.74 27.58 -16.34
N SER A 8 14.85 27.66 -17.34
CA SER A 8 13.42 27.37 -17.15
C SER A 8 13.26 25.99 -16.48
N PRO A 9 12.25 25.80 -15.60
CA PRO A 9 12.03 24.52 -14.94
C PRO A 9 11.94 23.32 -15.90
N GLY A 10 11.40 23.54 -17.10
CA GLY A 10 11.33 22.53 -18.16
C GLY A 10 12.71 22.17 -18.73
N ASP A 11 13.57 23.17 -18.94
CA ASP A 11 14.92 22.99 -19.49
C ASP A 11 15.85 22.32 -18.47
N ALA A 12 15.69 22.67 -17.19
CA ALA A 12 16.41 22.03 -16.10
C ALA A 12 16.06 20.52 -16.00
N ILE A 13 14.77 20.18 -16.08
CA ILE A 13 14.31 18.77 -16.06
C ILE A 13 14.84 18.00 -17.27
N GLN A 14 14.82 18.60 -18.47
CA GLN A 14 15.35 17.97 -19.68
C GLN A 14 16.87 17.76 -19.61
N ALA A 15 17.63 18.73 -19.11
CA ALA A 15 19.08 18.62 -18.95
C ALA A 15 19.45 17.53 -17.93
N GLU A 16 18.74 17.48 -16.81
CA GLU A 16 18.94 16.45 -15.78
C GLU A 16 18.57 15.05 -16.30
N ALA A 17 17.44 14.93 -17.01
CA ALA A 17 17.03 13.70 -17.65
C ALA A 17 18.04 13.21 -18.70
N LEU A 18 18.64 14.12 -19.46
CA LEU A 18 19.69 13.79 -20.42
C LEU A 18 20.98 13.34 -19.72
N ARG A 19 21.33 13.97 -18.58
CA ARG A 19 22.48 13.56 -17.75
C ARG A 19 22.29 12.13 -17.21
N MET A 20 21.09 11.84 -16.69
CA MET A 20 20.70 10.51 -16.20
C MET A 20 20.71 9.45 -17.32
N ALA A 21 20.15 9.77 -18.49
CA ALA A 21 20.14 8.85 -19.63
C ALA A 21 21.55 8.51 -20.12
N ARG A 22 22.46 9.51 -20.13
CA ARG A 22 23.87 9.29 -20.49
C ARG A 22 24.62 8.48 -19.45
N SER A 23 24.32 8.64 -18.16
CA SER A 23 25.01 7.87 -17.11
C SER A 23 24.65 6.38 -17.12
N ILE A 24 23.50 6.00 -17.68
CA ILE A 24 23.04 4.60 -17.79
C ILE A 24 23.22 4.01 -19.20
N GLN A 25 23.88 4.73 -20.11
CA GLN A 25 24.00 4.35 -21.51
C GLN A 25 24.78 3.02 -21.65
N THR A 26 24.25 2.11 -22.47
CA THR A 26 24.93 0.86 -22.82
C THR A 26 25.79 1.03 -24.08
N PRO A 27 26.90 0.26 -24.22
CA PRO A 27 27.67 0.21 -25.45
C PRO A 27 26.78 -0.17 -26.65
N GLY A 28 26.88 0.58 -27.75
CA GLY A 28 26.07 0.37 -28.95
C GLY A 28 24.74 1.14 -29.00
N GLN A 29 24.34 1.87 -27.95
CA GLN A 29 23.15 2.71 -27.96
C GLN A 29 23.33 3.96 -28.86
N THR A 30 22.35 4.23 -29.73
CA THR A 30 22.39 5.42 -30.60
C THR A 30 22.05 6.68 -29.80
N LYS A 31 22.56 7.84 -30.26
CA LYS A 31 22.26 9.15 -29.63
C LYS A 31 20.77 9.45 -29.60
N GLU A 32 20.03 8.96 -30.61
CA GLU A 32 18.59 9.13 -30.72
C GLU A 32 17.85 8.30 -29.66
N GLN A 33 18.29 7.06 -29.42
CA GLN A 33 17.77 6.22 -28.33
C GLN A 33 18.02 6.86 -26.96
N THR A 34 19.22 7.40 -26.72
CA THR A 34 19.51 8.13 -25.46
C THR A 34 18.60 9.35 -25.31
N LYS A 35 18.29 10.07 -26.40
CA LYS A 35 17.39 11.22 -26.39
C LYS A 35 15.94 10.82 -26.09
N LEU A 36 15.46 9.70 -26.64
CA LEU A 36 14.13 9.15 -26.33
C LEU A 36 14.01 8.74 -24.85
N ILE A 37 15.05 8.10 -24.31
CA ILE A 37 15.11 7.76 -22.88
C ILE A 37 15.06 9.03 -22.03
N ALA A 38 15.85 10.06 -22.37
CA ALA A 38 15.83 11.34 -21.68
C ALA A 38 14.45 12.01 -21.73
N GLN A 39 13.76 11.98 -22.88
CA GLN A 39 12.39 12.50 -22.98
C GLN A 39 11.41 11.74 -22.10
N GLY A 40 11.53 10.41 -22.04
CA GLY A 40 10.72 9.57 -21.15
C GLY A 40 10.91 9.93 -19.68
N ILE A 41 12.16 10.09 -19.24
CA ILE A 41 12.50 10.50 -17.86
C ILE A 41 11.93 11.89 -17.55
N ALA A 42 12.14 12.86 -18.45
CA ALA A 42 11.65 14.23 -18.28
C ALA A 42 10.12 14.27 -18.10
N LYS A 43 9.39 13.57 -18.98
CA LYS A 43 7.93 13.48 -18.91
C LYS A 43 7.44 12.77 -17.65
N GLY A 44 8.16 11.74 -17.21
CA GLY A 44 7.86 11.02 -15.96
C GLY A 44 7.95 11.93 -14.73
N ILE A 45 9.01 12.72 -14.63
CA ILE A 45 9.22 13.69 -13.54
C ILE A 45 8.11 14.75 -13.52
N GLU A 46 7.74 15.27 -14.69
CA GLU A 46 6.67 16.26 -14.81
C GLU A 46 5.31 15.70 -14.35
N LEU A 47 4.95 14.50 -14.82
CA LEU A 47 3.70 13.84 -14.44
C LEU A 47 3.66 13.56 -12.94
N TYR A 48 4.75 13.07 -12.36
CA TYR A 48 4.84 12.80 -10.93
C TYR A 48 4.66 14.08 -10.10
N LYS A 49 5.38 15.15 -10.43
CA LYS A 49 5.24 16.46 -9.75
C LYS A 49 3.82 17.01 -9.86
N LYS A 50 3.18 16.86 -11.03
CA LYS A 50 1.79 17.27 -11.24
C LYS A 50 0.83 16.50 -10.34
N GLN A 51 0.92 15.17 -10.30
CA GLN A 51 0.09 14.33 -9.43
C GLN A 51 0.32 14.63 -7.94
N GLN A 52 1.58 14.82 -7.53
CA GLN A 52 1.93 15.14 -6.15
C GLN A 52 1.33 16.48 -5.71
N SER A 53 1.39 17.51 -6.55
CA SER A 53 0.80 18.83 -6.24
C SER A 53 -0.73 18.79 -6.16
N ALA A 54 -1.38 17.98 -7.00
CA ALA A 54 -2.83 17.76 -6.94
C ALA A 54 -3.22 17.10 -5.61
N LYS A 55 -2.53 16.02 -5.23
CA LYS A 55 -2.77 15.30 -3.96
C LYS A 55 -2.55 16.19 -2.74
N ALA A 56 -1.52 17.05 -2.75
CA ALA A 56 -1.28 18.00 -1.67
C ALA A 56 -2.45 18.98 -1.47
N ARG A 57 -3.04 19.47 -2.56
CA ARG A 57 -4.19 20.38 -2.52
C ARG A 57 -5.46 19.69 -1.99
N GLU A 58 -5.71 18.45 -2.38
CA GLU A 58 -6.85 17.68 -1.86
C GLU A 58 -6.73 17.44 -0.36
N ARG A 59 -5.53 17.06 0.11
CA ARG A 59 -5.26 16.90 1.54
C ARG A 59 -5.45 18.19 2.33
N ASP A 60 -5.01 19.33 1.80
CA ASP A 60 -5.22 20.63 2.45
C ASP A 60 -6.72 20.99 2.52
N LYS A 61 -7.49 20.74 1.44
CA LYS A 61 -8.95 20.93 1.43
C LYS A 61 -9.64 20.04 2.47
N LEU A 62 -9.27 18.76 2.55
CA LEU A 62 -9.80 17.81 3.53
C LEU A 62 -9.48 18.26 4.95
N ARG A 63 -8.21 18.61 5.24
CA ARG A 63 -7.79 19.08 6.55
C ARG A 63 -8.56 20.32 6.99
N LYS A 64 -8.75 21.29 6.08
CA LYS A 64 -9.54 22.50 6.37
C LYS A 64 -11.02 22.19 6.63
N ARG A 65 -11.62 21.26 5.89
CA ARG A 65 -13.02 20.82 6.12
C ARG A 65 -13.19 20.12 7.46
N LEU A 66 -12.31 19.18 7.80
CA LEU A 66 -12.33 18.45 9.08
C LEU A 66 -12.14 19.40 10.27
N LEU A 67 -11.22 20.36 10.17
CA LEU A 67 -11.02 21.36 11.22
C LEU A 67 -12.24 22.28 11.38
N LYS A 68 -12.93 22.62 10.29
CA LYS A 68 -14.16 23.42 10.35
C LYS A 68 -15.32 22.63 10.96
N GLN A 69 -15.44 21.34 10.64
CA GLN A 69 -16.44 20.44 11.21
C GLN A 69 -16.20 20.22 12.72
N LYS A 70 -14.95 19.94 13.13
CA LYS A 70 -14.57 19.78 14.55
C LYS A 70 -14.76 21.05 15.38
N ARG A 71 -14.78 22.23 14.76
CA ARG A 71 -15.08 23.52 15.43
C ARG A 71 -16.57 23.84 15.47
N ALA A 72 -17.38 23.22 14.61
CA ALA A 72 -18.82 23.48 14.52
C ALA A 72 -19.66 22.60 15.48
N THR A 73 -19.09 21.52 15.99
CA THR A 73 -19.71 20.64 17.01
C THR A 73 -18.80 20.53 18.23
N PRO A 74 -19.04 21.31 19.31
CA PRO A 74 -18.30 21.16 20.58
C PRO A 74 -18.83 20.00 21.45
N ASP A 75 -20.08 19.56 21.23
CA ASP A 75 -20.72 18.53 22.05
C ASP A 75 -21.01 17.27 21.24
N SER A 76 -20.13 16.28 21.34
CA SER A 76 -20.43 14.84 21.28
C SER A 76 -19.12 14.07 21.32
N ALA A 77 -18.50 14.08 22.49
CA ALA A 77 -17.51 13.09 22.88
C ALA A 77 -18.23 11.92 23.56
N ALA A 78 -19.10 11.21 22.85
CA ALA A 78 -19.59 9.90 23.23
C ALA A 78 -20.33 9.26 22.04
N LEU A 79 -19.96 8.00 21.75
CA LEU A 79 -20.61 7.02 20.87
C LEU A 79 -20.17 6.97 19.38
N GLU A 80 -19.33 5.94 19.14
CA GLU A 80 -19.24 5.04 17.97
C GLU A 80 -18.72 5.62 16.64
N ALA A 81 -17.51 5.29 16.17
CA ALA A 81 -17.05 3.99 15.64
C ALA A 81 -17.70 3.60 14.30
N GLU A 82 -17.02 3.93 13.18
CA GLU A 82 -16.64 3.03 12.05
C GLU A 82 -16.37 3.78 10.72
N ALA A 83 -15.46 3.21 9.90
CA ALA A 83 -15.19 3.43 8.47
C ALA A 83 -14.19 4.54 7.95
N ASN A 84 -12.88 4.24 8.07
CA ASN A 84 -11.78 4.25 7.05
C ASN A 84 -11.22 5.58 6.42
N PRO A 85 -10.00 5.62 5.80
CA PRO A 85 -8.66 5.17 6.22
C PRO A 85 -7.58 6.31 6.20
N ALA A 86 -6.44 6.00 6.85
CA ALA A 86 -5.10 6.56 6.65
C ALA A 86 -4.70 7.85 7.40
N THR A 87 -4.50 7.72 8.71
CA THR A 87 -3.28 8.23 9.36
C THR A 87 -3.01 7.37 10.60
N ASP A 88 -1.99 6.53 10.48
CA ASP A 88 -1.39 5.63 11.50
C ASP A 88 -2.36 5.04 12.55
N PRO A 89 -3.02 3.89 12.27
CA PRO A 89 -3.77 3.23 13.30
C PRO A 89 -2.78 2.47 14.20
N ASP A 90 -2.93 2.62 15.51
CA ASP A 90 -2.64 1.52 16.42
C ASP A 90 -3.19 0.24 15.76
N GLN A 91 -2.31 -0.63 15.25
CA GLN A 91 -2.71 -1.75 14.39
C GLN A 91 -3.37 -2.86 15.20
N ARG A 92 -3.36 -2.75 16.54
CA ARG A 92 -3.93 -3.70 17.48
C ARG A 92 -5.39 -4.07 17.15
N PRO A 93 -6.36 -3.15 17.01
CA PRO A 93 -7.72 -3.51 16.60
C PRO A 93 -7.79 -4.25 15.26
N ALA A 94 -6.97 -3.87 14.27
CA ALA A 94 -6.94 -4.53 12.96
C ALA A 94 -6.31 -5.93 13.02
N LEU A 95 -5.27 -6.12 13.83
CA LEU A 95 -4.59 -7.39 14.06
C LEU A 95 -5.47 -8.36 14.86
N LEU A 96 -6.20 -7.85 15.87
CA LEU A 96 -7.17 -8.62 16.65
C LEU A 96 -8.35 -9.07 15.77
N ALA A 97 -8.88 -8.18 14.92
CA ALA A 97 -9.93 -8.51 13.97
C ALA A 97 -9.46 -9.55 12.94
N GLY A 98 -8.25 -9.39 12.39
CA GLY A 98 -7.65 -10.36 11.48
C GLY A 98 -7.45 -11.74 12.13
N GLY A 99 -6.93 -11.76 13.37
CA GLY A 99 -6.73 -12.99 14.14
C GLY A 99 -8.02 -13.77 14.39
N GLY A 100 -9.13 -13.09 14.65
CA GLY A 100 -10.46 -13.69 14.80
C GLY A 100 -10.96 -14.37 13.53
N VAL A 101 -10.82 -13.72 12.37
CA VAL A 101 -11.22 -14.29 11.07
C VAL A 101 -10.40 -15.54 10.74
N PHE A 102 -9.07 -15.48 10.91
CA PHE A 102 -8.22 -16.65 10.67
C PHE A 102 -8.47 -17.77 11.68
N GLY A 103 -8.78 -17.45 12.95
CA GLY A 103 -9.14 -18.43 13.97
C GLY A 103 -10.45 -19.18 13.65
N LEU A 104 -11.48 -18.46 13.19
CA LEU A 104 -12.73 -19.07 12.73
C LEU A 104 -12.52 -19.97 11.50
N MET A 105 -11.69 -19.52 10.55
CA MET A 105 -11.34 -20.32 9.36
C MET A 105 -10.56 -21.60 9.75
N ALA A 106 -9.59 -21.50 10.67
CA ALA A 106 -8.85 -22.64 11.17
C ALA A 106 -9.76 -23.64 11.90
N LEU A 107 -10.70 -23.14 12.72
CA LEU A 107 -11.69 -23.97 13.38
C LEU A 107 -12.62 -24.66 12.38
N ALA A 108 -13.07 -23.97 11.33
CA ALA A 108 -13.87 -24.55 10.26
C ALA A 108 -13.10 -25.66 9.50
N HIS A 109 -11.81 -25.47 9.23
CA HIS A 109 -10.96 -26.51 8.62
C HIS A 109 -10.73 -27.72 9.55
N LEU A 110 -10.56 -27.50 10.85
CA LEU A 110 -10.42 -28.57 11.83
C LEU A 110 -11.74 -29.35 11.97
N LEU A 111 -12.87 -28.64 12.03
CA LEU A 111 -14.21 -29.24 12.08
C LEU A 111 -14.52 -30.03 10.80
N ARG A 112 -14.10 -29.52 9.65
CA ARG A 112 -14.16 -30.22 8.35
C ARG A 112 -13.35 -31.51 8.37
N ALA A 113 -12.16 -31.51 8.97
CA ALA A 113 -11.30 -32.70 9.06
C ALA A 113 -11.88 -33.77 10.02
N LEU A 114 -12.54 -33.35 11.11
CA LEU A 114 -13.14 -34.26 12.10
C LEU A 114 -14.47 -34.86 11.63
N LEU A 115 -15.30 -34.09 10.93
CA LEU A 115 -16.60 -34.52 10.43
C LEU A 115 -16.53 -35.25 9.07
N GLY A 116 -15.35 -35.32 8.46
CA GLY A 116 -15.13 -36.09 7.22
C GLY A 116 -15.91 -35.57 6.00
N TRP A 117 -16.26 -34.28 5.96
CA TRP A 117 -17.03 -33.71 4.84
C TRP A 117 -16.16 -33.58 3.60
N GLU A 118 -16.07 -34.63 2.79
CA GLU A 118 -15.31 -34.63 1.55
C GLU A 118 -15.92 -33.63 0.56
N MET A 119 -15.10 -32.69 0.07
CA MET A 119 -15.49 -31.77 -1.00
C MET A 119 -14.69 -32.21 -2.21
N ALA A 120 -15.37 -32.88 -3.13
CA ALA A 120 -14.80 -33.33 -4.38
C ALA A 120 -15.03 -32.24 -5.44
N ILE A 121 -13.96 -31.80 -6.10
CA ILE A 121 -14.06 -30.95 -7.29
C ILE A 121 -13.81 -31.89 -8.48
N GLY A 122 -14.87 -32.49 -8.99
CA GLY A 122 -14.76 -33.52 -10.02
C GLY A 122 -14.07 -34.80 -9.52
N PRO A 123 -13.11 -35.39 -10.26
CA PRO A 123 -12.50 -36.69 -9.92
C PRO A 123 -11.42 -36.63 -8.83
N TRP A 124 -11.12 -35.44 -8.29
CA TRP A 124 -10.07 -35.26 -7.30
C TRP A 124 -10.67 -34.93 -5.93
N ALA A 125 -10.49 -35.84 -4.98
CA ALA A 125 -10.82 -35.61 -3.57
C ALA A 125 -9.64 -34.92 -2.90
N VAL A 126 -9.88 -33.78 -2.25
CA VAL A 126 -8.84 -33.07 -1.50
C VAL A 126 -8.44 -33.91 -0.28
N PRO A 127 -7.19 -34.38 -0.19
CA PRO A 127 -6.76 -35.21 0.93
C PRO A 127 -6.86 -34.46 2.27
N THR A 128 -7.37 -35.15 3.30
CA THR A 128 -7.61 -34.59 4.64
C THR A 128 -6.34 -34.05 5.31
N TRP A 129 -5.16 -34.61 4.98
CA TRP A 129 -3.88 -34.13 5.48
C TRP A 129 -3.56 -32.69 5.06
N ILE A 130 -4.05 -32.24 3.89
CA ILE A 130 -3.87 -30.85 3.43
C ILE A 130 -4.60 -29.87 4.36
N SER A 131 -5.78 -30.27 4.88
CA SER A 131 -6.51 -29.47 5.85
C SER A 131 -5.76 -29.36 7.18
N GLY A 132 -5.05 -30.41 7.60
CA GLY A 132 -4.19 -30.39 8.78
C GLY A 132 -3.00 -29.41 8.64
N VAL A 133 -2.33 -29.42 7.49
CA VAL A 133 -1.22 -28.50 7.20
C VAL A 133 -1.73 -27.05 7.14
N ALA A 134 -2.86 -26.81 6.48
CA ALA A 134 -3.48 -25.48 6.42
C ALA A 134 -3.90 -24.98 7.80
N ALA A 135 -4.47 -25.85 8.65
CA ALA A 135 -4.86 -25.50 10.02
C ALA A 135 -3.64 -25.08 10.88
N LEU A 136 -2.53 -25.81 10.79
CA LEU A 136 -1.30 -25.45 11.50
C LEU A 136 -0.71 -24.12 11.03
N ALA A 137 -0.69 -23.89 9.71
CA ALA A 137 -0.22 -22.63 9.15
C ALA A 137 -1.09 -21.44 9.57
N LEU A 138 -2.41 -21.59 9.51
CA LEU A 138 -3.36 -20.54 9.92
C LEU A 138 -3.32 -20.27 11.43
N ALA A 139 -3.18 -21.30 12.26
CA ALA A 139 -3.04 -21.15 13.71
C ALA A 139 -1.73 -20.45 14.07
N GLY A 140 -0.62 -20.82 13.41
CA GLY A 140 0.67 -20.14 13.58
C GLY A 140 0.61 -18.66 13.16
N LEU A 141 -0.03 -18.37 12.04
CA LEU A 141 -0.23 -16.99 11.57
C LEU A 141 -1.10 -16.19 12.54
N SER A 142 -2.19 -16.77 13.04
CA SER A 142 -3.06 -16.14 14.04
C SER A 142 -2.28 -15.83 15.33
N ALA A 143 -1.56 -16.81 15.88
CA ALA A 143 -0.75 -16.61 17.09
C ALA A 143 0.35 -15.55 16.90
N TRP A 144 0.98 -15.51 15.72
CA TRP A 144 1.96 -14.48 15.39
C TRP A 144 1.34 -13.08 15.33
N LEU A 145 0.16 -12.93 14.72
CA LEU A 145 -0.56 -11.64 14.66
C LEU A 145 -1.02 -11.17 16.05
N PHE A 146 -1.52 -12.07 16.91
CA PHE A 146 -1.88 -11.73 18.28
C PHE A 146 -0.65 -11.33 19.11
N ARG A 147 0.49 -11.99 18.89
CA ARG A 147 1.75 -11.66 19.55
C ARG A 147 2.30 -10.31 19.09
N THR A 148 2.24 -9.98 17.80
CA THR A 148 2.70 -8.67 17.29
C THR A 148 1.80 -7.53 17.76
N ALA A 149 0.50 -7.79 17.94
CA ALA A 149 -0.42 -6.84 18.55
C ALA A 149 -0.14 -6.59 20.05
N GLN A 150 0.41 -7.56 20.79
CA GLN A 150 0.77 -7.37 22.21
C GLN A 150 2.11 -6.66 22.42
N GLN A 151 3.00 -6.70 21.43
CA GLN A 151 4.33 -6.07 21.50
C GLN A 151 4.35 -4.61 21.02
N SER A 152 3.19 -4.08 20.59
CA SER A 152 3.06 -2.69 20.14
C SER A 152 2.77 -1.72 21.30
N ASP A 153 2.78 -2.20 22.56
CA ASP A 153 2.83 -1.43 23.82
C ASP A 153 4.26 -1.05 24.19
#